data_AF-Q0IPT4-F1
#
_entry.id   AF-Q0IPT4-F1
#
_cell.length_a   1.000
_cell.length_b   1.000
_cell.length_c   1.000
_cell.angle_alpha   90.00
_cell.angle_beta   90.00
_cell.angle_gamma   90.00
#
_symmetry.space_group_name_H-M   'P 1'
#
loop_
_entity.id
_entity.type
_entity.pdbx_description
1 polymer ?
#
loop_
_entity_poly.entity_id
_entity_poly.type
_entity_poly.pdbx_seq_one_letter_code
_entity_poly.pdbx_strand_id
1 'polypeptide(L)'
;MGRKKAKQQIRERSDLSRKESLDYLWDKKKEADAEKERKFEERYQIAFALEQKRIDLERDKFEFKRMTKEDKLLRTDTSAMSIEEQEYYKNVKNQILSRRSAQA
;
A
#
# COMPACT_ATOMS: atom_id res chain seq x y z
N MET A 1 60.10 -6.23 36.21
CA MET A 1 58.71 -6.75 36.08
C MET A 1 58.75 -8.27 36.00
N GLY A 2 58.01 -8.99 36.85
CA GLY A 2 58.08 -10.46 36.92
C GLY A 2 57.38 -11.18 35.76
N ARG A 3 57.91 -12.35 35.35
CA ARG A 3 57.40 -13.17 34.23
C ARG A 3 55.89 -13.47 34.29
N LYS A 4 55.32 -13.62 35.49
CA LYS A 4 53.88 -13.83 35.70
C LYS A 4 53.03 -12.63 35.25
N LYS A 5 53.44 -11.40 35.59
CA LYS A 5 52.71 -10.16 35.23
C LYS A 5 52.74 -9.91 33.72
N ALA A 6 53.87 -10.17 33.07
CA ALA A 6 54.00 -10.02 31.61
C ALA A 6 53.09 -10.98 30.83
N LYS A 7 53.00 -12.25 31.25
CA LYS A 7 52.11 -13.24 30.61
C LYS A 7 50.64 -12.90 30.75
N GLN A 8 50.25 -12.31 31.88
CA GLN A 8 48.88 -11.86 32.13
C GLN A 8 48.49 -10.69 31.21
N GLN A 9 49.35 -9.67 31.08
CA GLN A 9 49.08 -8.54 30.18
C GLN A 9 48.93 -8.97 28.71
N ILE A 10 49.70 -9.96 28.25
CA ILE A 10 49.56 -10.50 26.89
C ILE A 10 48.19 -11.17 26.71
N ARG A 11 47.71 -11.92 27.70
CA ARG A 11 46.38 -12.56 27.67
C ARG A 11 45.28 -11.51 27.65
N GLU A 12 45.34 -10.53 28.55
CA GLU A 12 44.35 -9.44 28.63
C GLU A 12 44.29 -8.64 27.32
N ARG A 13 45.43 -8.32 26.71
CA ARG A 13 45.47 -7.67 25.39
C ARG A 13 44.87 -8.53 24.29
N SER A 14 45.15 -9.83 24.28
CA SER A 14 44.57 -10.76 23.31
C SER A 14 43.06 -10.91 23.49
N ASP A 15 42.57 -10.94 24.73
CA ASP A 15 41.15 -11.06 25.04
C ASP A 15 40.41 -9.76 24.69
N LEU A 16 41.03 -8.60 24.92
CA LEU A 16 40.51 -7.30 24.50
C LEU A 16 40.38 -7.23 22.97
N SER A 17 41.43 -7.59 22.24
CA SER A 17 41.42 -7.63 20.77
C SER A 17 40.37 -8.59 20.20
N ARG A 18 40.17 -9.74 20.85
CA ARG A 18 39.09 -10.68 20.48
C ARG A 18 37.71 -10.06 20.70
N LYS A 19 37.51 -9.37 21.84
CA LYS A 19 36.25 -8.69 22.16
C LYS A 19 35.94 -7.57 21.16
N GLU A 20 36.90 -6.70 20.88
CA GLU A 20 36.77 -5.64 19.87
C GLU A 20 36.42 -6.18 18.49
N SER A 21 37.03 -7.31 18.10
CA SER A 21 36.71 -7.98 16.83
C SER A 21 35.28 -8.51 16.78
N LEU A 22 34.77 -9.06 17.89
CA LEU A 22 33.39 -9.52 17.99
C LEU A 22 32.40 -8.34 17.98
N ASP A 23 32.71 -7.27 18.70
CA ASP A 23 31.90 -6.04 18.72
C ASP A 23 31.80 -5.43 17.31
N TYR A 24 32.93 -5.35 16.58
CA TYR A 24 32.95 -4.89 15.19
C TYR A 24 32.09 -5.75 14.25
N LEU A 25 32.17 -7.07 14.37
CA LEU A 25 31.34 -7.98 13.57
C LEU A 25 29.86 -7.83 13.91
N TRP A 26 29.54 -7.60 15.18
CA TRP A 26 28.18 -7.39 15.65
C TRP A 26 27.59 -6.08 15.12
N ASP A 27 28.36 -4.99 15.15
CA ASP A 27 27.94 -3.70 14.61
C ASP A 27 27.72 -3.77 13.10
N LYS A 28 28.62 -4.43 12.36
CA LYS A 28 28.42 -4.68 10.93
C LYS A 28 27.15 -5.47 10.63
N LYS A 29 26.83 -6.48 11.45
CA LYS A 29 25.60 -7.24 11.29
C LYS A 29 24.37 -6.35 11.49
N LYS A 30 24.35 -5.55 12.55
CA LYS A 30 23.26 -4.60 12.82
C LYS A 30 23.07 -3.61 11.68
N GLU A 31 24.16 -3.05 11.16
CA GLU A 31 24.11 -2.12 10.04
C GLU A 31 23.54 -2.77 8.78
N ALA A 32 23.97 -4.00 8.47
CA ALA A 32 23.44 -4.75 7.33
C ALA A 32 21.95 -5.11 7.49
N ASP A 33 21.52 -5.48 8.70
CA ASP A 33 20.12 -5.78 9.00
C ASP A 33 19.26 -4.50 8.90
N ALA A 34 19.74 -3.36 9.41
CA ALA A 34 19.07 -2.07 9.29
C ALA A 34 19.00 -1.56 7.83
N GLU A 35 20.01 -1.82 7.00
CA GLU A 35 19.95 -1.51 5.57
C GLU A 35 18.92 -2.38 4.84
N LYS A 36 18.84 -3.68 5.16
CA LYS A 36 17.81 -4.56 4.60
C LYS A 36 16.41 -4.13 4.97
N GLU A 37 16.19 -3.76 6.23
CA GLU A 37 14.89 -3.30 6.72
C GLU A 37 14.47 -1.99 6.02
N ARG A 38 15.39 -1.03 5.87
CA ARG A 38 15.13 0.19 5.08
C ARG A 38 14.72 -0.12 3.64
N LYS A 39 15.46 -0.99 2.95
CA LYS A 39 15.12 -1.40 1.57
C LYS A 39 13.77 -2.13 1.49
N PHE A 40 13.44 -2.92 2.52
CA PHE A 40 12.15 -3.60 2.58
C PHE A 40 11.01 -2.60 2.75
N GLU A 41 11.14 -1.66 3.69
CA GLU A 41 10.15 -0.62 3.94
C GLU A 41 9.94 0.27 2.70
N GLU A 42 11.01 0.72 2.04
CA GLU A 42 10.91 1.50 0.80
C GLU A 42 10.13 0.75 -0.29
N ARG A 43 10.44 -0.54 -0.50
CA ARG A 43 9.73 -1.38 -1.47
C ARG A 43 8.27 -1.57 -1.08
N TYR A 44 7.99 -1.76 0.20
CA TYR A 44 6.64 -1.92 0.72
C TYR A 44 5.81 -0.66 0.50
N GLN A 45 6.35 0.52 0.83
CA GLN A 45 5.68 1.80 0.61
C GLN A 45 5.38 2.05 -0.87
N ILE A 46 6.32 1.72 -1.76
CA ILE A 46 6.09 1.81 -3.21
C ILE A 46 4.97 0.86 -3.65
N ALA A 47 5.01 -0.40 -3.23
CA ALA A 47 4.00 -1.39 -3.58
C ALA A 47 2.60 -0.98 -3.06
N PHE A 48 2.54 -0.49 -1.83
CA PHE A 48 1.31 0.00 -1.21
C PHE A 48 0.72 1.19 -1.99
N ALA A 49 1.54 2.19 -2.32
CA ALA A 49 1.11 3.34 -3.11
C ALA A 49 0.62 2.94 -4.52
N LEU A 50 1.24 1.93 -5.13
CA LEU A 50 0.81 1.40 -6.43
C LEU A 50 -0.54 0.68 -6.33
N GLU A 51 -0.73 -0.15 -5.31
CA GLU A 51 -2.02 -0.85 -5.11
C GLU A 51 -3.14 0.14 -4.81
N GLN A 52 -2.87 1.18 -4.02
CA GLN A 52 -3.85 2.23 -3.75
C GLN A 52 -4.28 2.94 -5.04
N LYS A 53 -3.33 3.31 -5.89
CA LYS A 53 -3.61 3.90 -7.22
C LYS A 53 -4.41 2.94 -8.10
N ARG A 54 -4.12 1.64 -8.03
CA ARG A 54 -4.85 0.62 -8.80
C ARG A 54 -6.32 0.53 -8.36
N ILE A 55 -6.56 0.51 -7.04
CA ILE A 55 -7.91 0.49 -6.46
C ILE A 55 -8.69 1.75 -6.87
N ASP A 56 -8.07 2.93 -6.76
CA ASP A 56 -8.70 4.19 -7.17
C ASP A 56 -9.06 4.19 -8.67
N LEU A 57 -8.14 3.75 -9.54
CA LEU A 57 -8.41 3.62 -10.97
C LEU A 57 -9.51 2.60 -11.28
N GLU A 58 -9.60 1.51 -10.52
CA GLU A 58 -10.65 0.51 -10.69
C GLU A 58 -12.01 1.05 -10.24
N ARG A 59 -12.06 1.80 -9.14
CA ARG A 59 -13.25 2.53 -8.70
C ARG A 59 -13.72 3.50 -9.78
N ASP A 60 -12.81 4.32 -10.32
CA ASP A 60 -13.15 5.30 -11.34
C ASP A 60 -13.65 4.63 -12.63
N LYS A 61 -13.04 3.51 -13.04
CA LYS A 61 -13.53 2.70 -14.18
C LYS A 61 -14.92 2.14 -13.93
N PHE A 62 -15.20 1.66 -12.72
CA PHE A 62 -16.51 1.15 -12.35
C PHE A 62 -17.57 2.27 -12.39
N GLU A 63 -17.24 3.41 -11.79
CA GLU A 63 -18.08 4.60 -11.77
C GLU A 63 -18.38 5.12 -13.18
N PHE A 64 -17.36 5.21 -14.03
CA PHE A 64 -17.52 5.61 -15.42
C PHE A 64 -18.44 4.66 -16.20
N LYS A 65 -18.27 3.34 -16.02
CA LYS A 65 -19.15 2.33 -16.63
C LYS A 65 -20.59 2.48 -16.14
N ARG A 66 -20.80 2.72 -14.84
CA ARG A 66 -22.13 2.97 -14.26
C ARG A 66 -22.76 4.21 -14.88
N MET A 67 -22.05 5.34 -14.90
CA MET A 67 -22.52 6.59 -15.48
C MET A 67 -22.92 6.42 -16.95
N THR A 68 -22.10 5.71 -17.73
CA THR A 68 -22.40 5.42 -19.14
C THR A 68 -23.67 4.59 -19.32
N LYS A 69 -23.89 3.58 -18.48
CA LYS A 69 -25.11 2.75 -18.52
C LYS A 69 -26.35 3.55 -18.12
N GLU A 70 -26.23 4.37 -17.08
CA GLU A 70 -27.31 5.24 -16.65
C GLU A 70 -27.65 6.32 -17.68
N ASP A 71 -26.67 6.91 -18.35
CA ASP A 71 -26.91 7.86 -19.44
C ASP A 71 -27.67 7.23 -20.60
N LYS A 72 -27.33 5.99 -20.95
CA LYS A 72 -28.10 5.22 -21.93
C LYS A 72 -29.53 5.03 -21.45
N LEU A 73 -29.72 4.64 -20.18
CA LEU A 73 -31.04 4.41 -19.60
C LEU A 73 -31.91 5.67 -19.58
N LEU A 74 -31.34 6.81 -19.20
CA LEU A 74 -32.03 8.10 -19.18
C LEU A 74 -32.52 8.49 -20.57
N ARG A 75 -31.71 8.24 -21.61
CA ARG A 75 -32.00 8.55 -23.02
C ARG A 75 -32.94 7.55 -23.69
N THR A 76 -33.14 6.35 -23.14
CA THR A 76 -34.08 5.36 -23.72
C THR A 76 -35.49 5.94 -23.76
N ASP A 77 -36.11 5.90 -24.94
CA ASP A 77 -37.52 6.25 -25.09
C ASP A 77 -38.39 5.11 -24.55
N THR A 78 -39.34 5.47 -23.69
CA THR A 78 -40.27 4.55 -23.03
C THR A 78 -41.69 4.70 -23.57
N SER A 79 -41.93 5.62 -24.52
CA SER A 79 -43.26 5.92 -25.04
C SER A 79 -43.96 4.71 -25.69
N ALA A 80 -43.19 3.81 -26.30
CA ALA A 80 -43.69 2.60 -26.94
C ALA A 80 -43.86 1.39 -25.99
N MET A 81 -43.49 1.53 -24.70
CA MET A 81 -43.58 0.46 -23.70
C MET A 81 -44.96 0.41 -23.03
N SER A 82 -45.26 -0.69 -22.35
CA SER A 82 -46.49 -0.80 -21.54
C SER A 82 -46.51 0.22 -20.39
N ILE A 83 -47.70 0.49 -19.84
CA ILE A 83 -47.87 1.47 -18.75
C ILE A 83 -47.03 1.08 -17.52
N GLU A 84 -47.02 -0.21 -17.15
CA GLU A 84 -46.23 -0.71 -16.02
C GLU A 84 -44.72 -0.51 -16.22
N GLU A 85 -44.23 -0.77 -17.43
CA GLU A 85 -42.82 -0.54 -17.79
C GLU A 85 -42.48 0.96 -17.78
N GLN A 86 -43.38 1.82 -18.27
CA GLN A 86 -43.19 3.27 -18.23
C GLN A 86 -43.04 3.78 -16.79
N GLU A 87 -43.88 3.30 -15.87
CA GLU A 87 -43.78 3.65 -14.45
C GLU A 87 -42.48 3.14 -13.82
N TYR A 88 -42.09 1.90 -14.12
CA TYR A 88 -40.82 1.33 -13.68
C TYR A 88 -39.63 2.20 -14.12
N TYR A 89 -39.52 2.49 -15.42
CA TYR A 89 -38.43 3.30 -15.94
C TYR A 89 -38.46 4.73 -15.41
N LYS A 90 -39.65 5.33 -15.22
CA LYS A 90 -39.77 6.66 -14.61
C LYS A 90 -39.17 6.66 -13.20
N ASN A 91 -39.47 5.65 -12.38
CA ASN A 91 -38.91 5.53 -11.04
C ASN A 91 -37.39 5.34 -11.06
N VAL A 92 -36.88 4.48 -11.94
CA VAL A 92 -35.43 4.24 -12.06
C VAL A 92 -34.70 5.50 -12.55
N LYS A 93 -35.23 6.21 -13.55
CA LYS A 93 -34.67 7.48 -14.02
C LYS A 93 -34.63 8.52 -12.89
N ASN A 94 -35.69 8.62 -12.09
CA ASN A 94 -35.72 9.51 -10.93
C ASN A 94 -34.66 9.14 -9.88
N GLN A 95 -34.48 7.85 -9.57
CA GLN A 95 -33.43 7.40 -8.65
C GLN A 95 -32.02 7.77 -9.14
N ILE A 96 -31.76 7.61 -10.44
CA ILE A 96 -30.49 8.01 -11.07
C ILE A 96 -30.26 9.51 -10.92
N LEU A 97 -31.27 10.33 -11.22
CA LEU A 97 -31.19 11.79 -11.12
C LEU A 97 -30.93 12.23 -9.68
N SER A 98 -31.67 11.68 -8.71
CA SER A 98 -31.49 11.98 -7.28
C SER A 98 -30.09 11.62 -6.79
N ARG A 99 -29.54 10.49 -7.24
CA ARG A 99 -28.20 10.05 -6.88
C ARG A 99 -27.14 11.01 -7.45
N ARG A 100 -27.31 11.48 -8.68
CA ARG A 100 -26.39 12.45 -9.32
C ARG A 100 -26.46 13.82 -8.67
N SER A 101 -27.65 14.30 -8.31
CA SER A 101 -27.78 15.59 -7.61
C SER A 101 -27.17 15.56 -6.21
N ALA A 102 -27.07 14.40 -5.56
CA ALA A 102 -26.38 14.24 -4.28
C ALA A 102 -24.84 14.15 -4.40
N GLN A 103 -24.32 13.93 -5.62
CA GLN A 103 -22.88 13.83 -5.90
C GLN A 103 -22.28 15.12 -6.49
N ALA A 104 -23.13 16.11 -6.84
CA ALA A 104 -22.75 17.42 -7.37
C ALA A 104 -22.62 18.44 -6.23
#